data_AF-A0A2A2ZBC3-F1
#
_entry.id   AF-A0A2A2ZBC3-F1
#
_cell.length_a   1.000
_cell.length_b   1.000
_cell.length_c   1.000
_cell.angle_alpha   90.00
_cell.angle_beta   90.00
_cell.angle_gamma   90.00
#
_symmetry.space_group_name_H-M   'P 1'
#
loop_
_entity.id
_entity.type
_entity.pdbx_description
1 polymer ?
#
loop_
_entity_poly.entity_id
_entity_poly.type
_entity_poly.pdbx_seq_one_letter_code
_entity_poly.pdbx_strand_id
1 'polypeptide(L)'
;MSEHTMDTMDIEVGRYAVRTFRIDRRRRILQPVNPSWRRGRGHESPWRNGACRAVCNHDRAHDAPAEECGCGIYGATSLESLRAQYPVLASNIVAVIAAEGTTIVGSRGLRTQAARVVAYWCHPSSRMDTAGAVIAEQCPAAERFADLDQMLAVYGLRYTSEPETPTSVPAAVDGLRRVLATGHTYGFAPRALAALRTMASVAALVGFPALVAWAFTHLAAQAEAIPLSQYANQSSPDRALVGFISATHGFMSALIAADLAWRLTLTCMAIAMGAAVIRWGPTLFTLRPGGRTGLRMVSFFVTYTMLIGGPVSWAWVAIGFIALGAYNCYLTAYLLRLIGTMIAGRVDDLVRNFGPEQAR
;
A
#
# COMPACT_ATOMS: atom_id res chain seq x y z
N MET A 1 34.34 -53.61 32.23
CA MET A 1 33.51 -52.40 32.43
C MET A 1 34.00 -51.37 31.43
N SER A 2 33.32 -51.30 30.30
CA SER A 2 33.69 -50.43 29.18
C SER A 2 33.07 -49.06 29.43
N GLU A 3 33.93 -48.09 29.71
CA GLU A 3 33.57 -46.69 29.92
C GLU A 3 33.06 -46.12 28.60
N HIS A 4 31.73 -46.02 28.49
CA HIS A 4 31.06 -45.40 27.35
C HIS A 4 31.30 -43.89 27.48
N THR A 5 32.37 -43.43 26.85
CA THR A 5 32.65 -42.02 26.64
C THR A 5 31.47 -41.48 25.86
N MET A 6 30.57 -40.75 26.54
CA MET A 6 29.58 -39.90 25.89
C MET A 6 30.40 -38.91 25.07
N ASP A 7 30.57 -39.25 23.80
CA ASP A 7 31.00 -38.37 22.74
C ASP A 7 30.08 -37.16 22.81
N THR A 8 30.53 -36.11 23.48
CA THR A 8 29.88 -34.81 23.48
C THR A 8 29.87 -34.41 22.03
N MET A 9 28.73 -34.66 21.35
CA MET A 9 28.51 -34.14 20.01
C MET A 9 28.90 -32.68 20.07
N ASP A 10 29.98 -32.34 19.38
CA ASP A 10 30.34 -30.97 19.11
C ASP A 10 29.14 -30.39 18.36
N ILE A 11 28.23 -29.77 19.12
CA ILE A 11 27.19 -28.95 18.56
C ILE A 11 27.99 -27.88 17.83
N GLU A 12 28.04 -27.98 16.50
CA GLU A 12 28.61 -26.95 15.66
C GLU A 12 27.70 -25.72 15.80
N VAL A 13 27.91 -24.95 16.88
CA VAL A 13 27.38 -23.61 17.10
C VAL A 13 28.12 -22.72 16.11
N GLY A 14 27.77 -22.81 14.82
CA GLY A 14 28.75 -22.45 13.80
C GLY A 14 28.35 -21.33 12.85
N ARG A 15 27.07 -21.01 12.69
CA ARG A 15 26.64 -20.06 11.66
C ARG A 15 25.97 -18.84 12.26
N TYR A 16 26.70 -17.74 12.21
CA TYR A 16 26.15 -16.43 12.50
C TYR A 16 25.39 -15.90 11.29
N ALA A 17 24.33 -15.15 11.57
CA ALA A 17 23.62 -14.35 10.59
C ALA A 17 23.16 -13.04 11.24
N VAL A 18 22.90 -12.02 10.44
CA VAL A 18 22.31 -10.78 10.92
C VAL A 18 20.79 -10.81 10.83
N ARG A 19 20.14 -10.18 11.81
CA ARG A 19 18.69 -9.99 11.86
C ARG A 19 18.38 -8.62 12.45
N THR A 20 17.17 -8.12 12.17
CA THR A 20 16.63 -6.92 12.81
C THR A 20 15.33 -7.25 13.54
N PHE A 21 14.85 -6.33 14.37
CA PHE A 21 13.67 -6.53 15.21
C PHE A 21 12.72 -5.34 15.14
N ARG A 22 11.46 -5.61 15.43
CA ARG A 22 10.51 -4.57 15.83
C ARG A 22 10.57 -4.45 17.35
N ILE A 23 10.42 -3.24 17.87
CA ILE A 23 10.35 -2.98 19.31
C ILE A 23 8.93 -2.59 19.68
N ASP A 24 8.29 -3.36 20.57
CA ASP A 24 7.06 -2.92 21.22
C ASP A 24 7.45 -2.08 22.44
N ARG A 25 7.45 -0.76 22.29
CA ARG A 25 7.86 0.18 23.35
C ARG A 25 6.96 0.12 24.57
N ARG A 26 5.67 -0.20 24.40
CA ARG A 26 4.70 -0.24 25.50
C ARG A 26 4.90 -1.50 26.35
N ARG A 27 5.14 -2.63 25.69
CA ARG A 27 5.34 -3.92 26.36
C ARG A 27 6.81 -4.21 26.69
N ARG A 28 7.74 -3.38 26.20
CA ARG A 28 9.19 -3.55 26.33
C ARG A 28 9.68 -4.93 25.86
N ILE A 29 9.17 -5.38 24.71
CA ILE A 29 9.54 -6.68 24.13
C ILE A 29 10.09 -6.55 22.71
N LEU A 30 10.97 -7.48 22.34
CA LEU A 30 11.37 -7.72 20.95
C LEU A 30 10.21 -8.41 20.21
N GLN A 31 9.92 -7.94 19.00
CA GLN A 31 8.93 -8.54 18.12
C GLN A 31 9.60 -9.04 16.84
N PRO A 32 9.14 -10.18 16.28
CA PRO A 32 9.58 -10.62 14.98
C PRO A 32 9.22 -9.57 13.91
N VAL A 33 10.08 -9.46 12.89
CA VAL A 33 9.88 -8.48 11.80
C VAL A 33 8.57 -8.73 11.05
N ASN A 34 8.21 -10.01 10.85
CA ASN A 34 6.94 -10.41 10.26
C ASN A 34 5.92 -10.77 11.36
N PRO A 35 4.83 -9.99 11.53
CA PRO A 35 3.83 -10.22 12.55
C PRO A 35 2.82 -11.35 12.21
N SER A 36 2.98 -12.06 11.09
CA SER A 36 2.07 -13.14 10.68
C SER A 36 1.93 -14.27 11.72
N TRP A 37 2.83 -14.35 12.69
CA TRP A 37 2.74 -15.19 13.89
C TRP A 37 1.51 -14.91 14.78
N ARG A 38 0.74 -13.84 14.54
CA ARG A 38 -0.35 -13.35 15.41
C ARG A 38 -1.66 -14.15 15.45
N ARG A 39 -1.78 -15.31 14.78
CA ARG A 39 -3.04 -16.09 14.83
C ARG A 39 -3.05 -17.26 15.83
N GLY A 40 -1.93 -17.57 16.49
CA GLY A 40 -1.86 -18.55 17.58
C GLY A 40 -1.80 -17.87 18.94
N ARG A 41 -2.54 -18.39 19.93
CA ARG A 41 -2.74 -17.82 21.27
C ARG A 41 -1.41 -17.70 22.05
N GLY A 42 -0.90 -16.49 22.19
CA GLY A 42 0.25 -16.19 23.05
C GLY A 42 0.77 -14.78 22.82
N HIS A 43 0.68 -13.92 23.83
CA HIS A 43 1.13 -12.51 23.75
C HIS A 43 2.64 -12.35 23.98
N GLU A 44 3.39 -13.43 24.04
CA GLU A 44 4.78 -13.44 24.47
C GLU A 44 5.73 -13.26 23.27
N SER A 45 6.82 -12.53 23.50
CA SER A 45 7.92 -12.48 22.53
C SER A 45 8.44 -13.90 22.30
N PRO A 46 8.62 -14.36 21.05
CA PRO A 46 9.29 -15.63 20.80
C PRO A 46 10.77 -15.58 21.17
N TRP A 47 11.35 -14.38 21.37
CA TRP A 47 12.71 -14.17 21.85
C TRP A 47 12.71 -13.97 23.36
N ARG A 48 12.89 -15.04 24.12
CA ARG A 48 13.03 -15.01 25.58
C ARG A 48 14.51 -15.15 25.95
N ASN A 49 15.04 -14.24 26.76
CA ASN A 49 16.47 -14.22 27.15
C ASN A 49 17.41 -14.30 25.94
N GLY A 50 17.06 -13.60 24.87
CA GLY A 50 17.79 -13.59 23.59
C GLY A 50 17.68 -14.86 22.77
N ALA A 51 16.98 -15.91 23.23
CA ALA A 51 16.80 -17.16 22.50
C ALA A 51 15.38 -17.29 21.93
N CYS A 52 15.27 -17.91 20.77
CA CYS A 52 14.01 -18.17 20.08
C CYS A 52 14.01 -19.57 19.48
N ARG A 53 12.87 -20.25 19.55
CA ARG A 53 12.63 -21.53 18.87
C ARG A 53 11.48 -21.36 17.88
N ALA A 54 11.70 -21.76 16.64
CA ALA A 54 10.68 -21.79 15.62
C ALA A 54 9.65 -22.88 15.91
N VAL A 55 8.37 -22.56 15.70
CA VAL A 55 7.26 -23.51 15.76
C VAL A 55 6.46 -23.37 14.46
N CYS A 56 6.10 -24.47 13.83
CA CYS A 56 5.23 -24.38 12.66
C CYS A 56 3.80 -24.03 13.08
N ASN A 57 3.20 -23.02 12.45
CA ASN A 57 1.80 -22.63 12.66
C ASN A 57 0.84 -23.20 11.59
N HIS A 58 1.30 -24.13 10.75
CA HIS A 58 0.44 -24.81 9.78
C HIS A 58 -0.19 -26.06 10.42
N ASP A 59 -1.36 -26.48 9.91
CA ASP A 59 -2.14 -27.62 10.46
C ASP A 59 -1.43 -28.98 10.35
N ARG A 60 -0.27 -29.05 9.71
CA ARG A 60 0.57 -30.24 9.64
C ARG A 60 1.67 -30.16 10.70
N ALA A 61 1.66 -31.11 11.63
CA ALA A 61 2.72 -31.24 12.64
C ALA A 61 4.04 -31.63 11.96
N HIS A 62 4.97 -30.70 11.89
CA HIS A 62 6.35 -30.95 11.47
C HIS A 62 7.30 -30.03 12.21
N ASP A 63 8.56 -30.46 12.31
CA ASP A 63 9.61 -29.63 12.88
C ASP A 63 9.95 -28.46 11.96
N ALA A 64 10.28 -27.32 12.57
CA ALA A 64 10.81 -26.16 11.86
C ALA A 64 12.34 -26.20 11.88
N PRO A 65 13.04 -25.86 10.79
CA PRO A 65 12.48 -25.58 9.46
C PRO A 65 12.23 -26.88 8.68
N ALA A 66 11.15 -26.93 7.90
CA ALA A 66 10.96 -27.97 6.88
C ALA A 66 11.19 -27.39 5.49
N GLU A 67 11.75 -28.16 4.55
CA GLU A 67 12.13 -27.68 3.22
C GLU A 67 10.95 -27.05 2.47
N GLU A 68 9.80 -27.73 2.45
CA GLU A 68 8.58 -27.32 1.75
C GLU A 68 7.67 -26.37 2.55
N CYS A 69 8.11 -25.90 3.73
CA CYS A 69 7.34 -25.00 4.58
C CYS A 69 8.08 -23.69 4.81
N GLY A 70 7.35 -22.58 4.94
CA GLY A 70 7.91 -21.26 5.28
C GLY A 70 8.30 -21.07 6.75
N CYS A 71 8.20 -22.09 7.61
CA CYS A 71 8.47 -21.98 9.05
C CYS A 71 9.99 -21.93 9.34
N GLY A 72 10.35 -21.27 10.44
CA GLY A 72 11.75 -21.12 10.85
C GLY A 72 12.11 -19.70 11.26
N ILE A 73 13.26 -19.55 11.90
CA ILE A 73 13.87 -18.26 12.19
C ILE A 73 14.78 -17.90 11.03
N TYR A 74 14.54 -16.74 10.42
CA TYR A 74 15.33 -16.28 9.27
C TYR A 74 16.50 -15.40 9.73
N GLY A 75 17.67 -15.54 9.12
CA GLY A 75 18.80 -14.62 9.26
C GLY A 75 19.36 -14.28 7.88
N ALA A 76 19.84 -13.06 7.68
CA ALA A 76 20.58 -12.70 6.47
C ALA A 76 22.08 -12.94 6.69
N THR A 77 22.78 -13.42 5.67
CA THR A 77 24.23 -13.69 5.74
C THR A 77 25.08 -12.42 5.58
N SER A 78 24.48 -11.31 5.15
CA SER A 78 25.12 -10.00 5.01
C SER A 78 24.20 -8.87 5.46
N LEU A 79 24.80 -7.75 5.88
CA LEU A 79 24.06 -6.53 6.21
C LEU A 79 23.32 -5.95 4.99
N GLU A 80 23.91 -6.08 3.80
CA GLU A 80 23.28 -5.66 2.55
C GLU A 80 21.97 -6.39 2.30
N SER A 81 21.96 -7.73 2.39
CA SER A 81 20.74 -8.54 2.25
C SER A 81 19.70 -8.18 3.31
N LEU A 82 20.14 -7.90 4.56
CA LEU A 82 19.25 -7.46 5.62
C LEU A 82 18.62 -6.08 5.31
N ARG A 83 19.42 -5.12 4.85
CA ARG A 83 18.97 -3.76 4.49
C ARG A 83 18.05 -3.77 3.27
N ALA A 84 18.31 -4.63 2.28
CA ALA A 84 17.44 -4.82 1.12
C ALA A 84 16.05 -5.33 1.54
N GLN A 85 15.99 -6.24 2.53
CA GLN A 85 14.73 -6.76 3.04
C GLN A 85 14.00 -5.78 3.98
N TYR A 86 14.74 -5.09 4.86
CA TYR A 86 14.18 -4.30 5.96
C TYR A 86 14.92 -2.96 6.17
N PRO A 87 14.90 -2.03 5.20
CA PRO A 87 15.80 -0.86 5.19
C PRO A 87 15.62 0.06 6.40
N VAL A 88 14.38 0.24 6.86
CA VAL A 88 14.07 1.12 7.99
C VAL A 88 14.46 0.46 9.32
N LEU A 89 14.21 -0.84 9.49
CA LEU A 89 14.49 -1.55 10.74
C LEU A 89 16.00 -1.80 10.91
N ALA A 90 16.67 -2.22 9.83
CA ALA A 90 18.11 -2.48 9.83
C ALA A 90 18.94 -1.21 10.05
N SER A 91 18.41 -0.02 9.73
CA SER A 91 19.05 1.27 10.07
C SER A 91 18.95 1.63 11.56
N ASN A 92 18.07 0.97 12.33
CA ASN A 92 17.86 1.25 13.75
C ASN A 92 18.54 0.22 14.66
N ILE A 93 18.36 -1.07 14.36
CA ILE A 93 18.85 -2.18 15.17
C ILE A 93 19.33 -3.29 14.23
N VAL A 94 20.54 -3.77 14.48
CA VAL A 94 21.09 -4.98 13.86
C VAL A 94 21.56 -5.89 14.97
N ALA A 95 21.21 -7.16 14.89
CA ALA A 95 21.63 -8.17 15.83
C ALA A 95 22.29 -9.33 15.09
N VAL A 96 23.34 -9.88 15.67
CA VAL A 96 23.91 -11.15 15.26
C VAL A 96 23.18 -12.26 16.00
N ILE A 97 22.70 -13.24 15.24
CA ILE A 97 22.12 -14.47 15.76
C ILE A 97 23.03 -15.64 15.47
N ALA A 98 23.28 -16.48 16.48
CA ALA A 98 23.82 -17.82 16.31
C ALA A 98 22.66 -18.76 15.96
N ALA A 99 22.78 -19.48 14.84
CA ALA A 99 21.84 -20.53 14.48
C ALA A 99 22.07 -21.77 15.35
N GLU A 100 20.99 -22.35 15.87
CA GLU A 100 21.00 -23.53 16.74
C GLU A 100 20.06 -24.60 16.15
N GLY A 101 20.55 -25.84 16.05
CA GLY A 101 19.79 -26.97 15.49
C GLY A 101 19.68 -26.95 13.96
N THR A 102 18.61 -27.58 13.44
CA THR A 102 18.43 -27.77 11.99
C THR A 102 18.39 -26.44 11.26
N THR A 103 19.27 -26.26 10.28
CA THR A 103 19.44 -25.00 9.55
C THR A 103 19.52 -25.24 8.04
N ILE A 104 18.64 -24.58 7.29
CA ILE A 104 18.64 -24.56 5.83
C ILE A 104 19.32 -23.25 5.40
N VAL A 105 20.39 -23.36 4.62
CA VAL A 105 21.14 -22.20 4.11
C VAL A 105 20.76 -21.97 2.64
N GLY A 106 20.29 -20.76 2.35
CA GLY A 106 19.95 -20.33 1.00
C GLY A 106 20.86 -19.20 0.52
N SER A 107 20.64 -18.76 -0.72
CA SER A 107 21.44 -17.71 -1.34
C SER A 107 21.32 -16.33 -0.67
N ARG A 108 20.24 -16.07 0.07
CA ARG A 108 19.99 -14.76 0.72
C ARG A 108 20.18 -14.75 2.24
N GLY A 109 20.50 -15.89 2.83
CA GLY A 109 20.46 -16.06 4.27
C GLY A 109 20.31 -17.50 4.72
N LEU A 110 19.89 -17.66 5.97
CA LEU A 110 19.59 -18.95 6.57
C LEU A 110 18.19 -18.96 7.17
N ARG A 111 17.68 -20.17 7.37
CA ARG A 111 16.45 -20.47 8.08
C ARG A 111 16.72 -21.58 9.08
N THR A 112 16.54 -21.32 10.37
CA THR A 112 16.98 -22.22 11.45
C THR A 112 15.86 -22.56 12.44
N GLN A 113 16.02 -23.68 13.14
CA GLN A 113 15.09 -24.22 14.12
C GLN A 113 15.09 -23.39 15.41
N ALA A 114 16.26 -23.02 15.87
CA ALA A 114 16.45 -22.18 17.04
C ALA A 114 17.54 -21.14 16.75
N ALA A 115 17.51 -20.02 17.47
CA ALA A 115 18.55 -19.03 17.34
C ALA A 115 18.70 -18.23 18.63
N ARG A 116 19.91 -17.74 18.86
CA ARG A 116 20.24 -16.88 19.99
C ARG A 116 20.88 -15.59 19.53
N VAL A 117 20.41 -14.46 20.04
CA VAL A 117 21.07 -13.17 19.88
C VAL A 117 22.36 -13.19 20.69
N VAL A 118 23.51 -13.09 20.02
CA VAL A 118 24.84 -13.11 20.65
C VAL A 118 25.50 -11.74 20.68
N ALA A 119 25.13 -10.86 19.75
CA ALA A 119 25.56 -9.48 19.74
C ALA A 119 24.49 -8.58 19.12
N TYR A 120 24.55 -7.30 19.45
CA TYR A 120 23.70 -6.31 18.80
C TYR A 120 24.35 -4.92 18.75
N TRP A 121 23.91 -4.18 17.75
CA TRP A 121 24.16 -2.76 17.56
C TRP A 121 22.82 -2.03 17.50
N CYS A 122 22.78 -0.85 18.10
CA CYS A 122 21.65 0.08 18.01
C CYS A 122 22.19 1.43 17.55
N HIS A 123 21.47 2.08 16.63
CA HIS A 123 21.84 3.40 16.13
C HIS A 123 22.03 4.38 17.31
N PRO A 124 23.10 5.19 17.32
CA PRO A 124 23.46 6.07 18.46
C PRO A 124 22.52 7.28 18.65
N SER A 125 21.36 7.30 18.00
CA SER A 125 20.41 8.40 18.14
C SER A 125 19.64 8.24 19.44
N SER A 126 19.42 9.33 20.18
CA SER A 126 18.59 9.33 21.39
C SER A 126 17.16 8.80 21.15
N ARG A 127 16.67 8.86 19.91
CA ARG A 127 15.37 8.27 19.52
C ARG A 127 15.34 6.74 19.65
N MET A 128 16.51 6.11 19.69
CA MET A 128 16.71 4.67 19.83
C MET A 128 17.11 4.24 21.23
N ASP A 129 17.24 5.14 22.21
CA ASP A 129 17.61 4.77 23.59
C ASP A 129 16.63 3.75 24.19
N THR A 130 15.33 3.95 23.99
CA THR A 130 14.30 2.99 24.43
C THR A 130 14.47 1.64 23.74
N ALA A 131 14.81 1.63 22.45
CA ALA A 131 15.03 0.39 21.71
C ALA A 131 16.27 -0.36 22.21
N GLY A 132 17.37 0.37 22.44
CA GLY A 132 18.61 -0.14 23.03
C GLY A 132 18.39 -0.72 24.43
N ALA A 133 17.59 -0.07 25.26
CA ALA A 133 17.23 -0.56 26.59
C ALA A 133 16.40 -1.85 26.53
N VAL A 134 15.43 -1.94 25.61
CA VAL A 134 14.59 -3.15 25.44
C VAL A 134 15.42 -4.35 24.97
N ILE A 135 16.30 -4.18 23.99
CA ILE A 135 17.14 -5.30 23.53
C ILE A 135 18.15 -5.73 24.61
N ALA A 136 18.73 -4.79 25.37
CA ALA A 136 19.62 -5.11 26.49
C ALA A 136 18.89 -5.94 27.56
N GLU A 137 17.66 -5.55 27.91
CA GLU A 137 16.83 -6.25 28.89
C GLU A 137 16.39 -7.64 28.40
N GLN A 138 16.00 -7.76 27.13
CA GLN A 138 15.50 -9.02 26.55
C GLN A 138 16.63 -9.98 26.15
N CYS A 139 17.86 -9.50 25.96
CA CYS A 139 19.02 -10.26 25.51
C CYS A 139 20.24 -9.98 26.41
N PRO A 140 20.19 -10.29 27.72
CA PRO A 140 21.22 -9.89 28.68
C PRO A 140 22.60 -10.53 28.43
N ALA A 141 22.63 -11.67 27.73
CA ALA A 141 23.85 -12.35 27.34
C ALA A 141 24.45 -11.84 26.01
N ALA A 142 23.75 -10.94 25.30
CA ALA A 142 24.23 -10.44 24.02
C ALA A 142 25.18 -9.27 24.22
N GLU A 143 26.32 -9.31 23.54
CA GLU A 143 27.30 -8.23 23.57
C GLU A 143 26.79 -7.00 22.82
N ARG A 144 26.88 -5.82 23.45
CA ARG A 144 26.51 -4.56 22.82
C ARG A 144 27.72 -3.94 22.14
N PHE A 145 27.58 -3.64 20.85
CA PHE A 145 28.57 -2.89 20.09
C PHE A 145 28.13 -1.44 19.89
N ALA A 146 29.09 -0.52 20.03
CA ALA A 146 28.90 0.90 19.71
C ALA A 146 29.00 1.16 18.19
N ASP A 147 29.83 0.37 17.50
CA ASP A 147 30.09 0.46 16.08
C ASP A 147 29.55 -0.79 15.35
N LEU A 148 28.77 -0.57 14.28
CA LEU A 148 28.13 -1.65 13.53
C LEU A 148 29.15 -2.47 12.75
N ASP A 149 30.14 -1.81 12.14
CA ASP A 149 31.13 -2.47 11.28
C ASP A 149 32.09 -3.31 12.13
N GLN A 150 32.45 -2.82 13.32
CA GLN A 150 33.19 -3.60 14.32
C GLN A 150 32.44 -4.87 14.71
N MET A 151 31.13 -4.77 15.00
CA MET A 151 30.31 -5.95 15.32
C MET A 151 30.35 -6.96 14.18
N LEU A 152 30.16 -6.52 12.93
CA LEU A 152 30.16 -7.41 11.78
C LEU A 152 31.52 -8.08 11.56
N ALA A 153 32.61 -7.34 11.76
CA ALA A 153 33.98 -7.85 11.64
C ALA A 153 34.28 -8.95 12.66
N VAL A 154 33.88 -8.78 13.93
CA VAL A 154 34.09 -9.77 15.00
C VAL A 154 33.44 -11.12 14.67
N TYR A 155 32.25 -11.08 14.07
CA TYR A 155 31.50 -12.29 13.71
C TYR A 155 31.77 -12.82 12.29
N GLY A 156 32.75 -12.24 11.58
CA GLY A 156 33.09 -12.65 10.21
C GLY A 156 31.97 -12.42 9.18
N LEU A 157 31.00 -11.56 9.50
CA LEU A 157 29.87 -11.23 8.64
C LEU A 157 30.32 -10.13 7.67
N ARG A 158 30.90 -10.54 6.54
CA ARG A 158 31.45 -9.60 5.57
C ARG A 158 30.38 -8.61 5.10
N TYR A 159 30.78 -7.34 5.01
CA TYR A 159 30.23 -6.44 4.02
C TYR A 159 30.67 -7.01 2.67
N THR A 160 29.82 -7.79 2.01
CA THR A 160 29.99 -7.94 0.56
C THR A 160 29.72 -6.54 0.01
N SER A 161 30.78 -5.79 -0.28
CA SER A 161 30.67 -4.75 -1.29
C SER A 161 30.03 -5.40 -2.52
N GLU A 162 28.89 -4.86 -2.96
CA GLU A 162 28.03 -5.37 -4.04
C GLU A 162 28.80 -6.16 -5.12
N PRO A 163 28.34 -7.35 -5.52
CA PRO A 163 28.61 -7.79 -6.89
C PRO A 163 28.04 -6.74 -7.85
N GLU A 164 28.85 -6.27 -8.80
CA GLU A 164 28.53 -5.20 -9.76
C GLU A 164 27.06 -5.22 -10.18
N THR A 165 26.35 -4.13 -9.86
CA THR A 165 24.92 -4.01 -10.11
C THR A 165 24.64 -4.12 -11.61
N PRO A 166 23.79 -5.04 -12.09
CA PRO A 166 23.23 -4.93 -13.42
C PRO A 166 22.36 -3.67 -13.50
N THR A 167 22.72 -2.81 -14.46
CA THR A 167 21.99 -1.66 -15.05
C THR A 167 20.89 -1.01 -14.19
N SER A 168 21.13 0.25 -13.83
CA SER A 168 20.27 1.12 -13.02
C SER A 168 18.77 1.03 -13.35
N VAL A 169 17.99 0.59 -12.37
CA VAL A 169 16.54 0.81 -12.37
C VAL A 169 16.29 2.32 -12.21
N PRO A 170 15.36 2.94 -12.98
CA PRO A 170 15.08 4.37 -12.89
C PRO A 170 14.73 4.79 -11.45
N ALA A 171 15.32 5.89 -10.98
CA ALA A 171 15.17 6.41 -9.61
C ALA A 171 13.70 6.58 -9.15
N ALA A 172 12.77 6.77 -10.08
CA ALA A 172 11.33 6.85 -9.82
C ALA A 172 10.73 5.53 -9.27
N VAL A 173 11.17 4.38 -9.79
CA VAL A 173 10.72 3.05 -9.34
C VAL A 173 11.25 2.78 -7.92
N ASP A 174 12.46 3.26 -7.65
CA ASP A 174 13.17 3.05 -6.39
C ASP A 174 12.58 3.88 -5.24
N GLY A 175 12.11 5.09 -5.55
CA GLY A 175 11.32 5.93 -4.64
C GLY A 175 9.99 5.28 -4.25
N LEU A 176 9.24 4.75 -5.23
CA LEU A 176 7.98 4.06 -4.99
C LEU A 176 8.19 2.80 -4.14
N ARG A 177 9.25 2.03 -4.41
CA ARG A 177 9.61 0.82 -3.65
C ARG A 177 9.91 1.14 -2.19
N ARG A 178 10.64 2.23 -1.91
CA ARG A 178 10.91 2.71 -0.55
C ARG A 178 9.64 3.16 0.20
N VAL A 179 8.73 3.86 -0.48
CA VAL A 179 7.45 4.26 0.12
C VAL A 179 6.60 3.04 0.47
N LEU A 180 6.52 2.06 -0.42
CA LEU A 180 5.76 0.81 -0.19
C LEU A 180 6.38 -0.05 0.93
N ALA A 181 7.72 -0.18 0.98
CA ALA A 181 8.42 -0.92 2.03
C ALA A 181 8.24 -0.27 3.42
N THR A 182 8.26 1.06 3.48
CA THR A 182 8.00 1.82 4.71
C THR A 182 6.54 1.62 5.15
N GLY A 183 5.58 1.69 4.21
CA GLY A 183 4.17 1.42 4.49
C GLY A 183 3.90 0.01 5.05
N HIS A 184 4.63 -1.01 4.57
CA HIS A 184 4.52 -2.39 5.05
C HIS A 184 5.01 -2.55 6.50
N THR A 185 6.11 -1.86 6.84
CA THR A 185 6.73 -1.94 8.17
C THR A 185 5.79 -1.37 9.25
N TYR A 186 5.06 -0.30 8.95
CA TYR A 186 4.16 0.38 9.90
C TYR A 186 2.69 -0.07 9.82
N GLY A 187 2.35 -1.08 9.01
CA GLY A 187 0.97 -1.56 8.86
C GLY A 187 0.05 -0.59 8.09
N PHE A 188 0.62 0.38 7.39
CA PHE A 188 -0.09 1.34 6.54
C PHE A 188 -0.36 0.79 5.13
N ALA A 189 0.47 -0.17 4.68
CA ALA A 189 0.40 -0.76 3.34
C ALA A 189 -1.00 -1.26 2.94
N PRO A 190 -1.75 -2.04 3.76
CA PRO A 190 -3.07 -2.50 3.32
C PRO A 190 -4.08 -1.36 3.13
N ARG A 191 -4.01 -0.30 3.94
CA ARG A 191 -4.90 0.87 3.80
C ARG A 191 -4.50 1.78 2.63
N ALA A 192 -3.20 1.97 2.42
CA ALA A 192 -2.69 2.74 1.29
C ALA A 192 -2.93 2.02 -0.05
N LEU A 193 -2.73 0.70 -0.12
CA LEU A 193 -3.07 -0.10 -1.30
C LEU A 193 -4.58 -0.13 -1.56
N ALA A 194 -5.41 -0.22 -0.50
CA ALA A 194 -6.86 -0.10 -0.66
C ALA A 194 -7.23 1.27 -1.23
N ALA A 195 -6.66 2.36 -0.70
CA ALA A 195 -6.90 3.71 -1.22
C ALA A 195 -6.43 3.88 -2.68
N LEU A 196 -5.25 3.35 -3.05
CA LEU A 196 -4.74 3.38 -4.42
C LEU A 196 -5.62 2.57 -5.38
N ARG A 197 -6.11 1.39 -4.97
CA ARG A 197 -7.06 0.60 -5.75
C ARG A 197 -8.38 1.35 -5.93
N THR A 198 -8.91 1.95 -4.87
CA THR A 198 -10.12 2.78 -4.97
C THR A 198 -9.90 3.94 -5.93
N MET A 199 -8.77 4.64 -5.85
CA MET A 199 -8.43 5.73 -6.78
C MET A 199 -8.32 5.23 -8.23
N ALA A 200 -7.69 4.08 -8.47
CA ALA A 200 -7.60 3.48 -9.80
C ALA A 200 -8.98 3.08 -10.35
N SER A 201 -9.85 2.49 -9.52
CA SER A 201 -11.22 2.16 -9.90
C SER A 201 -12.05 3.40 -10.20
N VAL A 202 -11.90 4.48 -9.42
CA VAL A 202 -12.56 5.77 -9.69
C VAL A 202 -12.06 6.38 -11.00
N ALA A 203 -10.75 6.36 -11.25
CA ALA A 203 -10.17 6.83 -12.51
C ALA A 203 -10.67 6.02 -13.71
N ALA A 204 -10.81 4.70 -13.58
CA ALA A 204 -11.33 3.84 -14.63
C ALA A 204 -12.84 4.03 -14.87
N LEU A 205 -13.64 4.18 -13.80
CA LEU A 205 -15.10 4.30 -13.91
C LEU A 205 -15.57 5.71 -14.30
N VAL A 206 -14.80 6.76 -13.96
CA VAL A 206 -15.18 8.16 -14.20
C VAL A 206 -14.30 8.80 -15.28
N GLY A 207 -12.99 8.60 -15.20
CA GLY A 207 -12.04 9.21 -16.13
C GLY A 207 -12.14 8.65 -17.54
N PHE A 208 -12.26 7.32 -17.69
CA PHE A 208 -12.34 6.70 -19.02
C PHE A 208 -13.62 7.08 -19.79
N PRO A 209 -14.84 7.02 -19.21
CA PRO A 209 -16.04 7.46 -19.91
C PRO A 209 -16.04 8.95 -20.25
N ALA A 210 -15.51 9.82 -19.38
CA ALA A 210 -15.39 11.25 -19.66
C ALA A 210 -14.42 11.53 -20.81
N LEU A 211 -13.30 10.80 -20.89
CA LEU A 211 -12.34 10.91 -21.98
C LEU A 211 -12.94 10.44 -23.31
N VAL A 212 -13.69 9.34 -23.29
CA VAL A 212 -14.41 8.81 -24.45
C VAL A 212 -15.48 9.81 -24.91
N ALA A 213 -16.30 10.35 -23.99
CA ALA A 213 -17.31 11.35 -24.32
C ALA A 213 -16.70 12.61 -24.93
N TRP A 214 -15.60 13.12 -24.37
CA TRP A 214 -14.84 14.23 -24.94
C TRP A 214 -14.29 13.92 -26.34
N ALA A 215 -13.74 12.73 -26.56
CA ALA A 215 -13.26 12.32 -27.88
C ALA A 215 -14.41 12.26 -28.91
N PHE A 216 -15.57 11.73 -28.52
CA PHE A 216 -16.74 11.68 -29.39
C PHE A 216 -17.30 13.07 -29.74
N THR A 217 -17.41 13.98 -28.76
CA THR A 217 -17.86 15.35 -29.04
C THR A 217 -16.87 16.09 -29.95
N HIS A 218 -15.57 15.85 -29.77
CA HIS A 218 -14.56 16.47 -30.62
C HIS A 218 -14.56 15.91 -32.04
N LEU A 219 -14.74 14.59 -32.21
CA LEU A 219 -14.90 13.95 -33.51
C LEU A 219 -16.19 14.40 -34.22
N ALA A 220 -17.30 14.54 -33.48
CA ALA A 220 -18.55 15.06 -34.02
C ALA A 220 -18.39 16.51 -34.49
N ALA A 221 -17.73 17.36 -33.70
CA ALA A 221 -17.44 18.74 -34.10
C ALA A 221 -16.50 18.83 -35.32
N GLN A 222 -15.57 17.88 -35.49
CA GLN A 222 -14.72 17.78 -36.68
C GLN A 222 -15.49 17.25 -37.90
N ALA A 223 -16.42 16.33 -37.71
CA ALA A 223 -17.30 15.81 -38.77
C ALA A 223 -18.33 16.86 -39.23
N GLU A 224 -18.75 17.75 -38.33
CA GLU A 224 -19.61 18.91 -38.60
C GLU A 224 -18.85 20.12 -39.17
N ALA A 225 -17.64 19.95 -39.70
CA ALA A 225 -17.05 20.88 -40.68
C ALA A 225 -17.83 20.93 -42.02
N ILE A 226 -19.13 20.64 -41.98
CA ILE A 226 -20.14 21.03 -42.95
C ILE A 226 -20.48 22.49 -42.61
N PRO A 227 -20.36 23.44 -43.55
CA PRO A 227 -20.51 24.85 -43.24
C PRO A 227 -21.89 25.14 -42.61
N LEU A 228 -21.87 25.61 -41.36
CA LEU A 228 -23.03 26.03 -40.53
C LEU A 228 -24.02 26.96 -41.26
N SER A 229 -23.59 27.63 -42.34
CA SER A 229 -24.44 28.45 -43.20
C SER A 229 -25.54 27.66 -43.91
N GLN A 230 -25.38 26.36 -44.19
CA GLN A 230 -26.44 25.52 -44.78
C GLN A 230 -27.52 25.12 -43.78
N TYR A 231 -27.24 25.13 -42.48
CA TYR A 231 -28.20 24.73 -41.45
C TYR A 231 -28.98 25.90 -40.86
N ALA A 232 -28.53 27.16 -41.05
CA ALA A 232 -29.07 28.35 -40.37
C ALA A 232 -30.57 28.64 -40.61
N ASN A 233 -31.17 28.16 -41.71
CA ASN A 233 -32.56 28.47 -42.07
C ASN A 233 -33.65 27.48 -41.58
N GLN A 234 -33.31 26.40 -40.87
CA GLN A 234 -34.31 25.48 -40.31
C GLN A 234 -34.56 25.73 -38.82
N SER A 235 -35.65 26.44 -38.52
CA SER A 235 -36.18 26.65 -37.16
C SER A 235 -36.93 25.41 -36.64
N SER A 236 -36.26 24.27 -36.51
CA SER A 236 -36.88 23.06 -35.96
C SER A 236 -36.64 22.93 -34.45
N PRO A 237 -37.61 22.40 -33.69
CA PRO A 237 -37.49 22.09 -32.25
C PRO A 237 -36.28 21.21 -31.89
N ASP A 238 -35.69 20.53 -32.88
CA ASP A 238 -34.52 19.69 -32.70
C ASP A 238 -33.27 20.50 -32.30
N ARG A 239 -33.13 21.77 -32.73
CA ARG A 239 -32.00 22.63 -32.29
C ARG A 239 -32.04 22.94 -30.81
N ALA A 240 -33.23 23.26 -30.30
CA ALA A 240 -33.42 23.56 -28.88
C ALA A 240 -33.09 22.33 -28.03
N LEU A 241 -33.46 21.14 -28.53
CA LEU A 241 -33.17 19.88 -27.86
C LEU A 241 -31.68 19.51 -27.89
N VAL A 242 -31.00 19.61 -29.04
CA VAL A 242 -29.56 19.35 -29.15
C VAL A 242 -28.75 20.33 -28.31
N GLY A 243 -29.14 21.62 -28.31
CA GLY A 243 -28.55 22.64 -27.43
C GLY A 243 -28.76 22.33 -25.95
N PHE A 244 -29.97 21.90 -25.57
CA PHE A 244 -30.28 21.51 -24.19
C PHE A 244 -29.49 20.27 -23.72
N ILE A 245 -29.39 19.24 -24.57
CA ILE A 245 -28.61 18.03 -24.28
C ILE A 245 -27.13 18.38 -24.12
N SER A 246 -26.58 19.20 -25.02
CA SER A 246 -25.18 19.62 -24.99
C SER A 246 -24.85 20.46 -23.74
N ALA A 247 -25.74 21.40 -23.39
CA ALA A 247 -25.61 22.21 -22.17
C ALA A 247 -25.70 21.36 -20.90
N THR A 248 -26.64 20.40 -20.86
CA THR A 248 -26.81 19.49 -19.72
C THR A 248 -25.59 18.58 -19.55
N HIS A 249 -25.04 18.05 -20.65
CA HIS A 249 -23.84 17.22 -20.61
C HIS A 249 -22.60 18.01 -20.17
N GLY A 250 -22.43 19.24 -20.65
CA GLY A 250 -21.37 20.14 -20.21
C GLY A 250 -21.48 20.47 -18.72
N PHE A 251 -22.68 20.78 -18.24
CA PHE A 251 -22.94 21.07 -16.83
C PHE A 251 -22.66 19.86 -15.92
N MET A 252 -23.14 18.66 -16.29
CA MET A 252 -22.88 17.44 -15.53
C MET A 252 -21.39 17.08 -15.49
N SER A 253 -20.68 17.25 -16.61
CA SER A 253 -19.23 17.04 -16.68
C SER A 253 -18.47 18.01 -15.77
N ALA A 254 -18.90 19.29 -15.71
CA ALA A 254 -18.31 20.29 -14.82
C ALA A 254 -18.56 19.95 -13.34
N LEU A 255 -19.75 19.47 -12.98
CA LEU A 255 -20.05 19.03 -11.61
C LEU A 255 -19.22 17.82 -11.18
N ILE A 256 -19.05 16.83 -12.06
CA ILE A 256 -18.20 15.65 -11.79
C ILE A 256 -16.73 16.07 -11.63
N ALA A 257 -16.24 16.95 -12.51
CA ALA A 257 -14.88 17.47 -12.41
C ALA A 257 -14.66 18.26 -11.11
N ALA A 258 -15.65 19.07 -10.69
CA ALA A 258 -15.60 19.82 -9.45
C ALA A 258 -15.60 18.92 -8.20
N ASP A 259 -16.45 17.88 -8.15
CA ASP A 259 -16.44 16.89 -7.06
C ASP A 259 -15.12 16.12 -7.00
N LEU A 260 -14.59 15.70 -8.16
CA LEU A 260 -13.31 15.00 -8.22
C LEU A 260 -12.15 15.90 -7.74
N ALA A 261 -12.10 17.15 -8.20
CA ALA A 261 -11.11 18.14 -7.76
C ALA A 261 -11.22 18.43 -6.26
N TRP A 262 -12.44 18.53 -5.72
CA TRP A 262 -12.69 18.70 -4.29
C TRP A 262 -12.17 17.51 -3.48
N ARG A 263 -12.47 16.27 -3.90
CA ARG A 263 -11.99 15.03 -3.24
C ARG A 263 -10.48 14.89 -3.30
N LEU A 264 -9.87 15.21 -4.44
CA LEU A 264 -8.41 15.24 -4.58
C LEU A 264 -7.80 16.28 -3.63
N THR A 265 -8.38 17.47 -3.56
CA THR A 265 -7.93 18.52 -2.64
C THR A 265 -8.02 18.08 -1.19
N LEU A 266 -9.15 17.48 -0.77
CA LEU A 266 -9.31 16.93 0.58
C LEU A 266 -8.31 15.79 0.88
N THR A 267 -8.05 14.92 -0.10
CA THR A 267 -7.10 13.82 0.05
C THR A 267 -5.67 14.36 0.18
N CYS A 268 -5.28 15.30 -0.66
CA CYS A 268 -3.99 15.99 -0.58
C CYS A 268 -3.83 16.74 0.75
N MET A 269 -4.87 17.42 1.22
CA MET A 269 -4.87 18.07 2.55
C MET A 269 -4.73 17.04 3.67
N ALA A 270 -5.43 15.91 3.63
CA ALA A 270 -5.33 14.86 4.63
C ALA A 270 -3.93 14.22 4.66
N ILE A 271 -3.32 14.00 3.48
CA ILE A 271 -1.93 13.52 3.35
C ILE A 271 -0.96 14.55 3.92
N ALA A 272 -1.10 15.84 3.54
CA ALA A 272 -0.25 16.92 4.02
C ALA A 272 -0.37 17.11 5.54
N MET A 273 -1.59 17.06 6.09
CA MET A 273 -1.83 17.10 7.53
C MET A 273 -1.27 15.86 8.23
N GLY A 274 -1.42 14.67 7.66
CA GLY A 274 -0.83 13.44 8.20
C GLY A 274 0.70 13.52 8.24
N ALA A 275 1.32 14.01 7.16
CA ALA A 275 2.76 14.25 7.09
C ALA A 275 3.21 15.32 8.10
N ALA A 276 2.44 16.40 8.27
CA ALA A 276 2.73 17.43 9.26
C ALA A 276 2.62 16.89 10.69
N VAL A 277 1.60 16.09 11.02
CA VAL A 277 1.44 15.44 12.32
C VAL A 277 2.59 14.45 12.59
N ILE A 278 3.04 13.70 11.59
CA ILE A 278 4.19 12.79 11.74
C ILE A 278 5.48 13.58 11.96
N ARG A 279 5.68 14.68 11.22
CA ARG A 279 6.89 15.50 11.28
C ARG A 279 6.98 16.33 12.56
N TRP A 280 5.87 16.90 13.00
CA TRP A 280 5.82 17.89 14.09
C TRP A 280 5.14 17.37 15.37
N GLY A 281 4.39 16.28 15.29
CA GLY A 281 3.73 15.64 16.44
C GLY A 281 4.70 15.38 17.59
N PRO A 282 5.89 14.79 17.38
CA PRO A 282 6.86 14.58 18.44
C PRO A 282 7.28 15.89 19.13
N THR A 283 7.44 16.99 18.38
CA THR A 283 7.82 18.31 18.89
C THR A 283 6.67 18.99 19.66
N LEU A 284 5.43 18.79 19.22
CA LEU A 284 4.23 19.33 19.86
C LEU A 284 3.86 18.58 21.14
N PHE A 285 4.14 17.28 21.24
CA PHE A 285 3.92 16.48 22.46
C PHE A 285 5.02 16.67 23.52
N THR A 286 6.18 17.24 23.17
CA THR A 286 7.24 17.58 24.14
C THR A 286 7.06 18.94 24.83
N LEU A 287 6.08 19.77 24.43
CA LEU A 287 5.82 21.07 25.05
C LEU A 287 4.92 20.94 26.29
N ARG A 288 5.58 20.90 27.46
CA ARG A 288 5.10 21.08 28.86
C ARG A 288 3.93 20.19 29.34
N PRO A 289 4.16 19.35 30.38
CA PRO A 289 3.06 18.72 31.12
C PRO A 289 2.30 19.81 31.88
N GLY A 290 1.10 20.16 31.40
CA GLY A 290 0.21 21.14 32.04
C GLY A 290 -0.65 22.01 31.11
N GLY A 291 -0.40 22.02 29.79
CA GLY A 291 -1.13 22.86 28.84
C GLY A 291 -2.36 22.20 28.19
N ARG A 292 -3.53 22.84 28.26
CA ARG A 292 -4.82 22.44 27.62
C ARG A 292 -4.79 22.34 26.08
N THR A 293 -3.65 22.52 25.43
CA THR A 293 -3.48 22.59 23.97
C THR A 293 -3.53 21.23 23.27
N GLY A 294 -3.09 20.15 23.93
CA GLY A 294 -3.09 18.80 23.34
C GLY A 294 -4.48 18.22 23.04
N LEU A 295 -5.49 18.58 23.83
CA LEU A 295 -6.88 18.09 23.63
C LEU A 295 -7.56 18.71 22.41
N ARG A 296 -7.19 19.94 22.02
CA ARG A 296 -7.83 20.66 20.91
C ARG A 296 -7.48 20.06 19.54
N MET A 297 -6.25 19.57 19.35
CA MET A 297 -5.83 18.95 18.08
C MET A 297 -6.48 17.58 17.84
N VAL A 298 -6.59 16.75 18.87
CA VAL A 298 -7.24 15.43 18.77
C VAL A 298 -8.73 15.59 18.45
N SER A 299 -9.40 16.56 19.08
CA SER A 299 -10.80 16.87 18.79
C SER A 299 -11.01 17.36 17.36
N PHE A 300 -10.10 18.21 16.83
CA PHE A 300 -10.16 18.67 15.44
C PHE A 300 -9.99 17.52 14.44
N PHE A 301 -9.05 16.59 14.70
CA PHE A 301 -8.82 15.43 13.84
C PHE A 301 -10.01 14.45 13.84
N VAL A 302 -10.58 14.16 15.01
CA VAL A 302 -11.78 13.29 15.12
C VAL A 302 -12.99 13.94 14.45
N THR A 303 -13.21 15.24 14.66
CA THR A 303 -14.31 15.99 14.03
C THR A 303 -14.15 16.04 12.51
N TYR A 304 -12.93 16.27 12.00
CA TYR A 304 -12.62 16.25 10.57
C TYR A 304 -12.84 14.86 9.94
N THR A 305 -12.45 13.79 10.63
CA THR A 305 -12.63 12.42 10.14
C THR A 305 -14.11 12.01 10.12
N MET A 306 -14.91 12.47 11.10
CA MET A 306 -16.35 12.22 11.13
C MET A 306 -17.14 13.04 10.11
N LEU A 307 -16.72 14.27 9.80
CA LEU A 307 -17.33 15.09 8.76
C LEU A 307 -17.10 14.56 7.35
N ILE A 308 -15.93 13.96 7.08
CA ILE A 308 -15.57 13.47 5.74
C ILE A 308 -15.99 11.99 5.55
N GLY A 309 -15.90 11.17 6.61
CA GLY A 309 -16.20 9.73 6.58
C GLY A 309 -17.61 9.34 7.05
N GLY A 310 -18.44 10.29 7.47
CA GLY A 310 -19.76 10.01 8.03
C GLY A 310 -20.73 9.37 7.00
N PRO A 311 -21.67 8.52 7.43
CA PRO A 311 -22.63 7.82 6.56
C PRO A 311 -23.48 8.76 5.68
N VAL A 312 -23.61 10.02 6.08
CA VAL A 312 -24.31 11.05 5.31
C VAL A 312 -23.59 11.36 4.00
N SER A 313 -22.24 11.36 3.96
CA SER A 313 -21.50 11.63 2.71
C SER A 313 -21.62 10.48 1.70
N TRP A 314 -21.69 9.24 2.19
CA TRP A 314 -21.88 8.05 1.36
C TRP A 314 -23.31 7.92 0.81
N ALA A 315 -24.31 8.34 1.59
CA ALA A 315 -25.70 8.37 1.13
C ALA A 315 -25.90 9.32 -0.06
N TRP A 316 -25.33 10.53 -0.02
CA TRP A 316 -25.39 11.48 -1.13
C TRP A 316 -24.63 11.00 -2.37
N VAL A 317 -23.51 10.32 -2.19
CA VAL A 317 -22.78 9.68 -3.29
C VAL A 317 -23.60 8.57 -3.92
N ALA A 318 -24.24 7.71 -3.12
CA ALA A 318 -25.11 6.66 -3.62
C ALA A 318 -26.32 7.23 -4.38
N ILE A 319 -26.96 8.27 -3.85
CA ILE A 319 -28.06 8.98 -4.53
C ILE A 319 -27.58 9.58 -5.85
N GLY A 320 -26.38 10.19 -5.88
CA GLY A 320 -25.77 10.71 -7.11
C GLY A 320 -25.54 9.63 -8.16
N PHE A 321 -25.02 8.46 -7.78
CA PHE A 321 -24.83 7.33 -8.70
C PHE A 321 -26.15 6.75 -9.21
N ILE A 322 -27.18 6.65 -8.35
CA ILE A 322 -28.51 6.19 -8.76
C ILE A 322 -29.16 7.18 -9.74
N ALA A 323 -29.08 8.48 -9.46
CA ALA A 323 -29.60 9.51 -10.34
C ALA A 323 -28.88 9.53 -11.70
N LEU A 324 -27.54 9.39 -11.70
CA LEU A 324 -26.75 9.32 -12.94
C LEU A 324 -27.06 8.05 -13.74
N GLY A 325 -27.23 6.91 -13.07
CA GLY A 325 -27.63 5.65 -13.71
C GLY A 325 -29.02 5.74 -14.35
N ALA A 326 -30.00 6.32 -13.63
CA ALA A 326 -31.34 6.55 -14.15
C ALA A 326 -31.34 7.52 -15.35
N TYR A 327 -30.56 8.59 -15.28
CA TYR A 327 -30.40 9.54 -16.38
C TYR A 327 -29.78 8.89 -17.63
N ASN A 328 -28.74 8.08 -17.48
CA ASN A 328 -28.11 7.36 -18.60
C ASN A 328 -29.07 6.33 -19.22
N CYS A 329 -29.87 5.62 -18.42
CA CYS A 329 -30.89 4.70 -18.93
C CYS A 329 -31.97 5.46 -19.73
N TYR A 330 -32.43 6.60 -19.19
CA TYR A 330 -33.40 7.46 -19.87
C TYR A 330 -32.85 8.00 -21.21
N LEU A 331 -31.61 8.51 -21.21
CA LEU A 331 -30.96 9.04 -22.41
C LEU A 331 -30.79 7.95 -23.47
N THR A 332 -30.39 6.74 -23.07
CA THR A 332 -30.23 5.59 -23.98
C THR A 332 -31.57 5.18 -24.60
N ALA A 333 -32.61 5.02 -23.78
CA ALA A 333 -33.95 4.68 -24.27
C ALA A 333 -34.51 5.75 -25.21
N TYR A 334 -34.25 7.02 -24.91
CA TYR A 334 -34.65 8.14 -25.76
C TYR A 334 -33.91 8.16 -27.10
N LEU A 335 -32.59 7.97 -27.10
CA LEU A 335 -31.79 7.88 -28.33
C LEU A 335 -32.22 6.71 -29.22
N LEU A 336 -32.49 5.54 -28.64
CA LEU A 336 -33.01 4.40 -29.38
C LEU A 336 -34.37 4.70 -30.02
N ARG A 337 -35.25 5.42 -29.32
CA ARG A 337 -36.54 5.86 -29.87
C ARG A 337 -36.36 6.84 -31.02
N LEU A 338 -35.43 7.80 -30.89
CA LEU A 338 -35.13 8.79 -31.91
C LEU A 338 -34.56 8.13 -33.19
N ILE A 339 -33.64 7.18 -33.02
CA ILE A 339 -33.09 6.36 -34.11
C ILE A 339 -34.22 5.57 -34.79
N GLY A 340 -35.11 4.95 -34.01
CA GLY A 340 -36.28 4.25 -34.53
C GLY A 340 -37.18 5.15 -35.39
N THR A 341 -37.46 6.37 -34.95
CA THR A 341 -38.27 7.34 -35.72
C THR A 341 -37.56 7.83 -36.98
N MET A 342 -36.24 8.04 -36.93
CA MET A 342 -35.46 8.44 -38.11
C MET A 342 -35.42 7.33 -39.16
N ILE A 343 -35.24 6.08 -38.73
CA ILE A 343 -35.26 4.92 -39.64
C ILE A 343 -36.65 4.76 -40.25
N ALA A 344 -37.72 4.83 -39.46
CA ALA A 344 -39.09 4.72 -39.96
C ALA A 344 -39.41 5.80 -41.00
N GLY A 345 -39.07 7.06 -40.73
CA GLY A 345 -39.27 8.15 -41.69
C GLY A 345 -38.49 7.96 -43.00
N ARG A 346 -37.23 7.50 -42.91
CA ARG A 346 -36.40 7.23 -44.10
C ARG A 346 -36.92 6.05 -44.92
N VAL A 347 -37.46 5.03 -44.25
CA VAL A 347 -38.11 3.88 -44.91
C VAL A 347 -39.37 4.35 -45.64
N ASP A 348 -40.21 5.18 -45.01
CA ASP A 348 -41.41 5.72 -45.66
C ASP A 348 -41.08 6.61 -46.87
N ASP A 349 -39.99 7.38 -46.79
CA ASP A 349 -39.52 8.20 -47.90
C ASP A 349 -38.93 7.35 -49.03
N LEU A 350 -38.20 6.27 -48.71
CA LEU A 350 -37.73 5.29 -49.69
C LEU A 350 -38.90 4.59 -50.37
N VAL A 351 -39.88 4.11 -49.60
CA VAL A 351 -41.10 3.45 -50.12
C VAL A 351 -41.92 4.39 -51.00
N ARG A 352 -41.96 5.69 -50.70
CA ARG A 352 -42.63 6.68 -51.56
C ARG A 352 -41.88 7.00 -52.84
N ASN A 353 -40.55 6.98 -52.81
CA ASN A 353 -39.72 7.33 -53.97
C ASN A 353 -39.49 6.16 -54.93
N PHE A 354 -39.53 4.92 -54.45
CA PHE A 354 -39.57 3.74 -55.30
C PHE A 354 -41.02 3.46 -55.69
N GLY A 355 -41.41 3.87 -56.91
CA GLY A 355 -42.75 3.63 -57.44
C GLY A 355 -43.15 2.14 -57.38
N PRO A 356 -44.46 1.81 -57.43
CA PRO A 356 -44.98 0.47 -57.14
C PRO A 356 -44.44 -0.65 -58.05
N GLU A 357 -43.83 -0.31 -59.19
CA GLU A 357 -43.19 -1.27 -60.09
C GLU A 357 -41.76 -1.69 -59.66
N GLN A 358 -41.08 -0.91 -58.82
CA GLN A 358 -39.73 -1.22 -58.31
C GLN A 358 -39.75 -1.82 -56.89
N ALA A 359 -40.91 -1.89 -56.25
CA ALA A 359 -41.10 -2.41 -54.89
C ALA A 359 -41.42 -3.92 -54.82
N ARG A 360 -41.55 -4.61 -55.97
CA ARG A 360 -41.57 -6.08 -56.08
C ARG A 360 -40.16 -6.57 -56.36
#